data_AF-A0A5C6P6W5-F1
#
_entry.id   AF-A0A5C6P6W5-F1
#
_cell.length_a   1.000
_cell.length_b   1.000
_cell.length_c   1.000
_cell.angle_alpha   90.00
_cell.angle_beta   90.00
_cell.angle_gamma   90.00
#
_symmetry.space_group_name_H-M   'P 1'
#
loop_
_entity.id
_entity.type
_entity.pdbx_description
1 polymer ?
#
loop_
_entity_poly.entity_id
_entity_poly.type
_entity_poly.pdbx_seq_one_letter_code
_entity_poly.pdbx_strand_id
1 'polypeptide(L)'
;MMSYGFNVDIKLVTSWRMFHTPHDQMQKPRAMEGHETSRFCGKSRLFCNGLRKFLTWDLLKTILMGQVLSLLICGTAVSSQYLANAAVETPMLQSFLNYVLLLLIYTTVLSTRKDDQNIIQILRTKWWKYLIMGVADVEANYTVVKAYQFTSLTSIQLLDCFVIPALMVLSWFILKTRYRPVHFVAVLVCLLGVGTMVGADVLAGRDQGSTHDVILGDGLVLISAVLYAISNVCQEHTVKNQSRVEFLGMMGLFGTLISGIQLAAVEARAVAAVQWDLRIIFLFAVYVFSMVALYSFMPSVVKATSATAVNLSLLTADLFSLFCGIFLFQYKFSTLYILSFLVIMVGFVMFNAVPTNSTSGPTEEQDATAGSADDPTESSSDVLLPADGTEL
;
A
#
# COMPACT_ATOMS: atom_id res chain seq x y z
N MET A 1 -47.33 -7.20 -35.17
CA MET A 1 -45.97 -7.68 -35.53
C MET A 1 -45.31 -8.14 -34.23
N MET A 2 -45.61 -9.38 -33.82
CA MET A 2 -44.67 -10.53 -33.80
C MET A 2 -43.48 -10.26 -32.85
N SER A 3 -43.53 -10.63 -31.57
CA SER A 3 -43.74 -11.94 -30.91
C SER A 3 -42.52 -12.87 -30.99
N TYR A 4 -42.01 -13.25 -29.81
CA TYR A 4 -41.48 -14.55 -29.32
C TYR A 4 -40.46 -14.21 -28.20
N GLY A 5 -40.66 -14.42 -26.89
CA GLY A 5 -41.61 -15.24 -26.15
C GLY A 5 -41.06 -16.64 -25.91
N PHE A 6 -40.53 -16.93 -24.71
CA PHE A 6 -40.89 -18.14 -23.94
C PHE A 6 -40.34 -18.06 -22.51
N ASN A 7 -41.28 -18.03 -21.58
CA ASN A 7 -41.16 -18.35 -20.16
C ASN A 7 -41.87 -19.71 -20.00
N VAL A 8 -41.55 -20.53 -19.00
CA VAL A 8 -42.49 -21.40 -18.25
C VAL A 8 -41.71 -22.33 -17.32
N ASP A 9 -42.13 -22.26 -16.06
CA ASP A 9 -41.87 -23.08 -14.90
C ASP A 9 -42.90 -24.23 -14.87
N ILE A 10 -42.56 -25.48 -14.52
CA ILE A 10 -43.53 -26.52 -14.12
C ILE A 10 -42.86 -27.58 -13.21
N LYS A 11 -43.50 -27.78 -12.06
CA LYS A 11 -43.24 -28.80 -11.04
C LYS A 11 -43.78 -30.20 -11.44
N LEU A 12 -43.17 -31.23 -10.83
CA LEU A 12 -43.75 -32.48 -10.33
C LEU A 12 -44.42 -33.47 -11.32
N VAL A 13 -43.74 -34.60 -11.58
CA VAL A 13 -44.36 -35.89 -11.94
C VAL A 13 -43.56 -37.06 -11.31
N THR A 14 -44.17 -37.67 -10.27
CA THR A 14 -44.18 -39.09 -9.85
C THR A 14 -42.85 -39.85 -9.67
N SER A 15 -42.43 -40.28 -8.48
CA SER A 15 -42.98 -41.34 -7.62
C SER A 15 -43.41 -42.62 -8.36
N TRP A 16 -42.51 -43.63 -8.46
CA TRP A 16 -42.84 -45.06 -8.55
C TRP A 16 -41.57 -45.93 -8.45
N ARG A 17 -41.23 -46.40 -7.24
CA ARG A 17 -40.97 -47.82 -6.93
C ARG A 17 -40.60 -47.98 -5.46
N MET A 18 -41.61 -48.41 -4.72
CA MET A 18 -41.54 -49.04 -3.41
C MET A 18 -41.21 -50.54 -3.60
N PHE A 19 -40.69 -51.18 -2.54
CA PHE A 19 -40.51 -52.64 -2.30
C PHE A 19 -39.23 -53.34 -2.79
N HIS A 20 -38.25 -53.48 -1.88
CA HIS A 20 -37.88 -54.79 -1.28
C HIS A 20 -36.90 -54.61 -0.10
N THR A 21 -37.17 -55.33 0.99
CA THR A 21 -36.36 -55.51 2.21
C THR A 21 -35.47 -56.79 2.07
N PRO A 22 -34.91 -57.40 3.14
CA PRO A 22 -33.50 -57.30 3.58
C PRO A 22 -32.73 -58.64 3.55
N HIS A 23 -31.40 -58.64 3.73
CA HIS A 23 -30.52 -59.66 4.34
C HIS A 23 -29.10 -59.61 3.72
N ASP A 24 -28.04 -59.37 4.50
CA ASP A 24 -27.27 -60.45 5.12
C ASP A 24 -26.10 -59.95 5.97
N GLN A 25 -25.89 -60.67 7.07
CA GLN A 25 -24.83 -60.53 8.06
C GLN A 25 -23.51 -61.15 7.57
N MET A 26 -22.38 -60.48 7.81
CA MET A 26 -21.11 -61.16 8.15
C MET A 26 -20.18 -60.26 8.97
N GLN A 27 -19.90 -60.68 10.21
CA GLN A 27 -18.83 -60.19 11.10
C GLN A 27 -17.45 -60.51 10.50
N LYS A 28 -16.38 -59.72 10.64
CA LYS A 28 -15.47 -59.52 11.82
C LYS A 28 -14.14 -58.88 11.28
N PRO A 29 -13.15 -58.38 12.06
CA PRO A 29 -13.10 -57.78 13.40
C PRO A 29 -12.62 -56.31 13.43
N ARG A 30 -12.78 -55.70 14.62
CA ARG A 30 -12.11 -54.49 15.12
C ARG A 30 -10.60 -54.47 14.86
N ALA A 31 -10.11 -53.31 14.39
CA ALA A 31 -8.87 -52.72 14.87
C ALA A 31 -9.20 -51.29 15.33
N MET A 32 -9.22 -51.11 16.66
CA MET A 32 -9.06 -49.81 17.30
C MET A 32 -7.62 -49.36 17.03
N GLU A 33 -7.42 -48.27 16.29
CA GLU A 33 -6.34 -47.30 16.49
C GLU A 33 -6.43 -46.24 15.38
N GLY A 34 -6.55 -44.95 15.75
CA GLY A 34 -6.44 -43.83 14.81
C GLY A 34 -7.59 -42.80 14.79
N HIS A 35 -8.49 -42.82 15.78
CA HIS A 35 -9.64 -41.89 15.77
C HIS A 35 -9.31 -40.47 16.30
N GLU A 36 -8.13 -40.22 16.88
CA GLU A 36 -7.72 -38.87 17.31
C GLU A 36 -6.76 -38.16 16.34
N THR A 37 -5.88 -38.88 15.65
CA THR A 37 -4.91 -38.27 14.71
C THR A 37 -5.52 -37.88 13.36
N SER A 38 -6.63 -38.51 12.95
CA SER A 38 -7.27 -38.25 11.64
C SER A 38 -8.22 -37.05 11.64
N ARG A 39 -8.89 -36.74 12.77
CA ARG A 39 -9.79 -35.57 12.87
C ARG A 39 -9.04 -34.23 12.93
N PHE A 40 -7.86 -34.19 13.56
CA PHE A 40 -7.03 -32.99 13.63
C PHE A 40 -6.36 -32.68 12.28
N CYS A 41 -5.90 -33.72 11.57
CA CYS A 41 -5.26 -33.59 10.25
C CYS A 41 -6.28 -33.24 9.13
N GLY A 42 -7.52 -33.73 9.24
CA GLY A 42 -8.60 -33.44 8.27
C GLY A 42 -9.14 -32.01 8.34
N LYS A 43 -9.37 -31.46 9.55
CA LYS A 43 -9.78 -30.05 9.72
C LYS A 43 -8.64 -29.07 9.36
N SER A 44 -7.40 -29.42 9.67
CA SER A 44 -6.21 -28.65 9.27
C SER A 44 -6.03 -28.60 7.75
N ARG A 45 -6.23 -29.72 7.02
CA ARG A 45 -6.09 -29.75 5.54
C ARG A 45 -7.22 -29.05 4.79
N LEU A 46 -8.47 -29.12 5.27
CA LEU A 46 -9.57 -28.36 4.64
C LEU A 46 -9.44 -26.86 4.90
N PHE A 47 -9.03 -26.48 6.12
CA PHE A 47 -8.73 -25.08 6.48
C PHE A 47 -7.51 -24.56 5.72
N CYS A 48 -6.43 -25.36 5.60
CA CYS A 48 -5.25 -25.02 4.80
C CYS A 48 -5.56 -24.88 3.31
N ASN A 49 -6.45 -25.68 2.71
CA ASN A 49 -6.77 -25.56 1.28
C ASN A 49 -7.71 -24.39 0.95
N GLY A 50 -8.62 -24.03 1.86
CA GLY A 50 -9.44 -22.81 1.75
C GLY A 50 -8.61 -21.53 1.95
N LEU A 51 -7.73 -21.53 2.97
CA LEU A 51 -6.77 -20.47 3.21
C LEU A 51 -5.78 -20.34 2.04
N ARG A 52 -5.31 -21.44 1.46
CA ARG A 52 -4.38 -21.43 0.30
C ARG A 52 -5.00 -20.83 -0.97
N LYS A 53 -6.32 -20.92 -1.20
CA LYS A 53 -6.96 -20.28 -2.37
C LYS A 53 -7.21 -18.79 -2.18
N PHE A 54 -7.68 -18.37 -1.01
CA PHE A 54 -7.90 -16.95 -0.68
C PHE A 54 -6.58 -16.20 -0.46
N LEU A 55 -5.63 -16.80 0.25
CA LEU A 55 -4.30 -16.25 0.52
C LEU A 55 -3.45 -16.14 -0.75
N THR A 56 -3.77 -16.82 -1.86
CA THR A 56 -2.98 -16.66 -3.10
C THR A 56 -3.46 -15.47 -3.92
N TRP A 57 -4.77 -15.28 -4.11
CA TRP A 57 -5.27 -14.21 -4.99
C TRP A 57 -5.14 -12.81 -4.38
N ASP A 58 -5.47 -12.63 -3.10
CA ASP A 58 -5.35 -11.32 -2.44
C ASP A 58 -3.88 -10.93 -2.22
N LEU A 59 -3.03 -11.92 -1.92
CA LEU A 59 -1.58 -11.72 -1.83
C LEU A 59 -0.98 -11.41 -3.20
N LEU A 60 -1.36 -12.15 -4.25
CA LEU A 60 -0.88 -11.89 -5.61
C LEU A 60 -1.31 -10.51 -6.09
N LYS A 61 -2.55 -10.10 -5.80
CA LYS A 61 -3.05 -8.76 -6.10
C LYS A 61 -2.25 -7.69 -5.37
N THR A 62 -1.99 -7.87 -4.08
CA THR A 62 -1.13 -6.99 -3.27
C THR A 62 0.27 -6.89 -3.87
N ILE A 63 0.86 -8.03 -4.25
CA ILE A 63 2.19 -8.06 -4.84
C ILE A 63 2.19 -7.29 -6.16
N LEU A 64 1.25 -7.59 -7.05
CA LEU A 64 1.14 -6.93 -8.34
C LEU A 64 0.97 -5.40 -8.19
N MET A 65 0.12 -4.96 -7.25
CA MET A 65 -0.06 -3.54 -6.95
C MET A 65 1.24 -2.89 -6.44
N GLY A 66 1.99 -3.54 -5.55
CA GLY A 66 3.29 -3.04 -5.09
C GLY A 66 4.34 -2.96 -6.22
N GLN A 67 4.35 -3.93 -7.12
CA GLN A 67 5.24 -3.92 -8.29
C GLN A 67 4.86 -2.83 -9.30
N VAL A 68 3.57 -2.57 -9.51
CA VAL A 68 3.12 -1.43 -10.34
C VAL A 68 3.62 -0.11 -9.77
N LEU A 69 3.53 0.09 -8.46
CA LEU A 69 4.06 1.31 -7.81
C LEU A 69 5.58 1.41 -7.96
N SER A 70 6.28 0.29 -7.83
CA SER A 70 7.74 0.23 -8.01
C SER A 70 8.15 0.55 -9.45
N LEU A 71 7.38 0.12 -10.44
CA LEU A 71 7.59 0.50 -11.84
C LEU A 71 7.32 1.99 -12.09
N LEU A 72 6.33 2.59 -11.42
CA LEU A 72 6.07 4.04 -11.51
C LEU A 72 7.22 4.85 -10.92
N ILE A 73 7.77 4.44 -9.77
CA ILE A 73 9.01 5.03 -9.21
C ILE A 73 10.21 4.82 -10.14
N CYS A 74 10.34 3.64 -10.75
CA CYS A 74 11.38 3.44 -11.75
C CYS A 74 11.22 4.40 -12.94
N GLY A 75 9.98 4.65 -13.40
CA GLY A 75 9.69 5.60 -14.46
C GLY A 75 10.08 7.04 -14.11
N THR A 76 9.82 7.47 -12.87
CA THR A 76 10.26 8.79 -12.40
C THR A 76 11.78 8.87 -12.33
N ALA A 77 12.45 7.86 -11.75
CA ALA A 77 13.90 7.80 -11.64
C ALA A 77 14.61 7.84 -13.01
N VAL A 78 14.16 7.03 -13.96
CA VAL A 78 14.71 7.00 -15.33
C VAL A 78 14.49 8.34 -16.05
N SER A 79 13.30 8.94 -15.91
CA SER A 79 13.00 10.25 -16.51
C SER A 79 13.89 11.34 -15.93
N SER A 80 14.07 11.38 -14.61
CA SER A 80 14.97 12.31 -13.92
C SER A 80 16.43 12.10 -14.32
N GLN A 81 16.88 10.85 -14.47
CA GLN A 81 18.25 10.57 -14.93
C GLN A 81 18.49 11.10 -16.35
N TYR A 82 17.53 10.95 -17.27
CA TYR A 82 17.66 11.54 -18.60
C TYR A 82 17.63 13.07 -18.60
N LEU A 83 16.87 13.70 -17.69
CA LEU A 83 16.90 15.15 -17.50
C LEU A 83 18.27 15.62 -16.98
N ALA A 84 18.82 14.93 -15.98
CA ALA A 84 20.15 15.22 -15.44
C ALA A 84 21.24 15.07 -16.52
N ASN A 85 21.18 14.01 -17.34
CA ASN A 85 22.09 13.84 -18.47
C ASN A 85 21.95 14.93 -19.55
N ALA A 86 20.80 15.60 -19.61
CA ALA A 86 20.56 16.76 -20.48
C ALA A 86 20.90 18.11 -19.80
N ALA A 87 21.54 18.09 -18.63
CA ALA A 87 21.87 19.25 -17.79
C ALA A 87 20.64 20.04 -17.31
N VAL A 88 19.48 19.38 -17.17
CA VAL A 88 18.24 19.97 -16.64
C VAL A 88 18.02 19.44 -15.22
N GLU A 89 18.70 20.05 -14.25
CA GLU A 89 18.58 19.70 -12.82
C GLU A 89 17.54 20.60 -12.15
N THR A 90 16.26 20.29 -12.32
CA THR A 90 15.13 21.04 -11.71
C THR A 90 14.13 20.11 -10.97
N PRO A 91 14.59 19.36 -9.97
CA PRO A 91 13.76 18.42 -9.22
C PRO A 91 12.61 19.08 -8.43
N MET A 92 12.74 20.35 -8.02
CA MET A 92 11.63 21.05 -7.38
C MET A 92 10.54 21.41 -8.39
N LEU A 93 10.92 21.75 -9.64
CA LEU A 93 9.95 21.95 -10.72
C LEU A 93 9.19 20.64 -11.01
N GLN A 94 9.90 19.52 -11.09
CA GLN A 94 9.31 18.20 -11.28
C GLN A 94 8.24 17.88 -10.23
N SER A 95 8.56 18.09 -8.94
CA SER A 95 7.64 17.84 -7.82
C SER A 95 6.48 18.84 -7.78
N PHE A 96 6.74 20.13 -8.05
CA PHE A 96 5.71 21.16 -8.12
C PHE A 96 4.65 20.83 -9.18
N LEU A 97 5.06 20.40 -10.38
CA LEU A 97 4.14 20.01 -11.45
C LEU A 97 3.23 18.85 -11.03
N ASN A 98 3.75 17.88 -10.27
CA ASN A 98 2.95 16.79 -9.70
C ASN A 98 1.89 17.33 -8.74
N TYR A 99 2.25 18.18 -7.78
CA TYR A 99 1.28 18.73 -6.82
C TYR A 99 0.24 19.63 -7.48
N VAL A 100 0.63 20.43 -8.49
CA VAL A 100 -0.30 21.24 -9.29
C VAL A 100 -1.30 20.35 -10.00
N LEU A 101 -0.87 19.25 -10.60
CA LEU A 101 -1.78 18.36 -11.31
C LEU A 101 -2.72 17.61 -10.34
N LEU A 102 -2.21 17.22 -9.15
CA LEU A 102 -3.05 16.69 -8.07
C LEU A 102 -4.09 17.72 -7.60
N LEU A 103 -3.69 19.00 -7.47
CA LEU A 103 -4.58 20.12 -7.16
C LEU A 103 -5.68 20.26 -8.22
N LEU A 104 -5.29 20.31 -9.49
CA LEU A 104 -6.21 20.48 -10.61
C LEU A 104 -7.18 19.32 -10.77
N ILE A 105 -6.79 18.09 -10.42
CA ILE A 105 -7.64 16.90 -10.54
C ILE A 105 -8.49 16.71 -9.28
N TYR A 106 -7.87 16.57 -8.12
CA TYR A 106 -8.57 16.13 -6.90
C TYR A 106 -9.15 17.29 -6.10
N THR A 107 -8.48 18.44 -6.04
CA THR A 107 -8.99 19.60 -5.30
C THR A 107 -10.16 20.24 -6.03
N THR A 108 -10.16 20.27 -7.37
CA THR A 108 -11.32 20.72 -8.16
C THR A 108 -12.51 19.78 -7.98
N VAL A 109 -12.31 18.46 -8.05
CA VAL A 109 -13.36 17.47 -7.76
C VAL A 109 -13.92 17.66 -6.34
N LEU A 110 -13.05 17.88 -5.35
CA LEU A 110 -13.46 18.13 -3.96
C LEU A 110 -14.19 19.47 -3.81
N SER A 111 -13.87 20.48 -4.62
CA SER A 111 -14.52 21.79 -4.63
C SER A 111 -15.89 21.77 -5.32
N THR A 112 -16.10 20.87 -6.28
CA THR A 112 -17.38 20.72 -7.01
C THR A 112 -18.37 19.80 -6.32
N ARG A 113 -17.95 19.03 -5.31
CA ARG A 113 -18.87 18.31 -4.44
C ARG A 113 -19.74 19.32 -3.67
N LYS A 114 -21.02 18.98 -3.47
CA LYS A 114 -22.00 19.80 -2.73
C LYS A 114 -22.35 19.23 -1.35
N ASP A 115 -21.70 18.14 -0.94
CA ASP A 115 -21.95 17.49 0.35
C ASP A 115 -21.42 18.32 1.53
N ASP A 116 -21.89 18.04 2.75
CA ASP A 116 -21.41 18.65 4.00
C ASP A 116 -19.91 18.46 4.29
N GLN A 117 -19.19 17.72 3.43
CA GLN A 117 -17.73 17.59 3.41
C GLN A 117 -17.06 18.42 2.30
N ASN A 118 -17.58 19.63 2.05
CA ASN A 118 -16.94 20.58 1.14
C ASN A 118 -15.51 20.92 1.59
N ILE A 119 -14.64 21.22 0.62
CA ILE A 119 -13.25 21.61 0.87
C ILE A 119 -13.13 22.72 1.92
N ILE A 120 -14.04 23.69 1.93
CA ILE A 120 -14.06 24.82 2.88
C ILE A 120 -14.24 24.33 4.32
N GLN A 121 -15.10 23.33 4.54
CA GLN A 121 -15.35 22.77 5.87
C GLN A 121 -14.13 22.01 6.40
N ILE A 122 -13.47 21.24 5.52
CA ILE A 122 -12.23 20.53 5.82
C ILE A 122 -11.11 21.53 6.13
N LEU A 123 -10.99 22.59 5.33
CA LEU A 123 -10.01 23.66 5.53
C LEU A 123 -10.29 24.45 6.82
N ARG A 124 -11.53 24.59 7.25
CA ARG A 124 -11.85 25.27 8.52
C ARG A 124 -11.52 24.42 9.75
N THR A 125 -11.69 23.10 9.64
CA THR A 125 -11.65 22.21 10.82
C THR A 125 -10.31 21.49 10.97
N LYS A 126 -9.70 21.05 9.85
CA LYS A 126 -8.58 20.10 9.83
C LYS A 126 -7.36 20.58 9.05
N TRP A 127 -7.32 21.82 8.55
CA TRP A 127 -6.24 22.33 7.69
C TRP A 127 -4.84 22.08 8.25
N TRP A 128 -4.63 22.30 9.56
CA TRP A 128 -3.33 22.20 10.19
C TRP A 128 -2.73 20.79 10.09
N LYS A 129 -3.57 19.73 10.12
CA LYS A 129 -3.10 18.34 9.98
C LYS A 129 -2.57 18.08 8.58
N TYR A 130 -3.30 18.54 7.57
CA TYR A 130 -2.91 18.42 6.17
C TYR A 130 -1.73 19.33 5.81
N LEU A 131 -1.61 20.49 6.46
CA LEU A 131 -0.44 21.35 6.31
C LEU A 131 0.83 20.68 6.80
N ILE A 132 0.83 20.12 8.03
CA ILE A 132 2.00 19.42 8.58
C ILE A 132 2.39 18.23 7.70
N MET A 133 1.41 17.46 7.24
CA MET A 133 1.61 16.36 6.32
C MET A 133 2.20 16.82 4.97
N GLY A 134 1.67 17.89 4.38
CA GLY A 134 2.20 18.47 3.15
C GLY A 134 3.63 18.99 3.30
N VAL A 135 3.95 19.63 4.44
CA VAL A 135 5.32 20.07 4.77
C VAL A 135 6.23 18.85 4.87
N ALA A 136 5.83 17.82 5.61
CA ALA A 136 6.66 16.62 5.78
C ALA A 136 6.93 15.93 4.43
N ASP A 137 5.93 15.81 3.56
CA ASP A 137 6.08 15.20 2.24
C ASP A 137 7.01 16.02 1.33
N VAL A 138 6.77 17.32 1.22
CA VAL A 138 7.54 18.21 0.34
C VAL A 138 8.99 18.33 0.83
N GLU A 139 9.21 18.50 2.14
CA GLU A 139 10.55 18.57 2.72
C GLU A 139 11.29 17.23 2.63
N ALA A 140 10.60 16.08 2.74
CA ALA A 140 11.23 14.78 2.52
C ALA A 140 11.80 14.67 1.09
N ASN A 141 10.98 15.02 0.09
CA ASN A 141 11.38 15.03 -1.32
C ASN A 141 12.52 16.01 -1.59
N TYR A 142 12.47 17.22 -1.03
CA TYR A 142 13.57 18.18 -1.18
C TYR A 142 14.87 17.70 -0.52
N THR A 143 14.78 17.19 0.71
CA THR A 143 15.94 16.82 1.51
C THR A 143 16.69 15.62 0.90
N VAL A 144 15.97 14.61 0.39
CA VAL A 144 16.62 13.48 -0.30
C VAL A 144 17.28 13.92 -1.59
N VAL A 145 16.62 14.78 -2.37
CA VAL A 145 17.18 15.27 -3.62
C VAL A 145 18.46 16.07 -3.37
N LYS A 146 18.44 16.91 -2.33
CA LYS A 146 19.63 17.66 -1.89
C LYS A 146 20.75 16.73 -1.43
N ALA A 147 20.44 15.61 -0.78
CA ALA A 147 21.45 14.64 -0.33
C ALA A 147 22.27 14.03 -1.49
N TYR A 148 21.70 13.87 -2.69
CA TYR A 148 22.44 13.40 -3.88
C TYR A 148 23.64 14.29 -4.25
N GLN A 149 23.68 15.55 -3.79
CA GLN A 149 24.82 16.44 -4.02
C GLN A 149 25.95 16.25 -3.00
N PHE A 150 25.69 15.58 -1.88
CA PHE A 150 26.60 15.50 -0.73
C PHE A 150 27.02 14.06 -0.37
N THR A 151 26.32 13.04 -0.85
CA THR A 151 26.63 11.62 -0.57
C THR A 151 26.45 10.75 -1.82
N SER A 152 26.90 9.49 -1.76
CA SER A 152 26.82 8.55 -2.89
C SER A 152 25.45 7.91 -3.03
N LEU A 153 25.12 7.45 -4.25
CA LEU A 153 23.90 6.69 -4.53
C LEU A 153 23.76 5.44 -3.64
N THR A 154 24.87 4.75 -3.39
CA THR A 154 24.94 3.55 -2.56
C THR A 154 24.63 3.87 -1.10
N SER A 155 25.13 5.00 -0.58
CA SER A 155 24.81 5.50 0.77
C SER A 155 23.33 5.84 0.87
N ILE A 156 22.78 6.58 -0.10
CA ILE A 156 21.36 6.97 -0.12
C ILE A 156 20.46 5.73 -0.06
N GLN A 157 20.73 4.70 -0.87
CA GLN A 157 19.93 3.47 -0.86
C GLN A 157 19.96 2.72 0.47
N LEU A 158 21.12 2.64 1.13
CA LEU A 158 21.24 2.01 2.45
C LEU A 158 20.51 2.83 3.53
N LEU A 159 20.68 4.15 3.50
CA LEU A 159 20.09 5.03 4.51
C LEU A 159 18.58 5.21 4.30
N ASP A 160 18.09 5.20 3.06
CA ASP A 160 16.65 5.30 2.77
C ASP A 160 15.90 4.08 3.31
N CYS A 161 16.54 2.91 3.41
CA CYS A 161 15.97 1.76 4.10
C CYS A 161 15.62 2.01 5.57
N PHE A 162 16.20 3.05 6.20
CA PHE A 162 15.84 3.48 7.55
C PHE A 162 14.38 3.97 7.65
N VAL A 163 13.75 4.35 6.54
CA VAL A 163 12.30 4.57 6.44
C VAL A 163 11.52 3.40 7.03
N ILE A 164 11.93 2.15 6.77
CA ILE A 164 11.16 0.97 7.16
C ILE A 164 11.11 0.77 8.68
N PRO A 165 12.24 0.76 9.42
CA PRO A 165 12.21 0.78 10.89
C PRO A 165 11.46 2.00 11.45
N ALA A 166 11.69 3.19 10.91
CA ALA A 166 11.00 4.40 11.35
C ALA A 166 9.47 4.27 11.19
N LEU A 167 9.01 3.73 10.05
CA LEU A 167 7.62 3.41 9.79
C LEU A 167 7.05 2.40 10.78
N MET A 168 7.75 1.31 11.07
CA MET A 168 7.26 0.31 12.01
C MET A 168 7.09 0.89 13.42
N VAL A 169 8.05 1.69 13.88
CA VAL A 169 7.98 2.37 15.18
C VAL A 169 6.83 3.38 15.19
N LEU A 170 6.72 4.21 14.15
CA LEU A 170 5.71 5.25 14.09
C LEU A 170 4.30 4.70 13.89
N SER A 171 4.13 3.65 13.09
CA SER A 171 2.86 2.91 12.96
C SER A 171 2.47 2.22 14.26
N TRP A 172 3.43 1.73 15.05
CA TRP A 172 3.13 1.22 16.39
C TRP A 172 2.64 2.32 17.35
N PHE A 173 3.23 3.51 17.31
CA PHE A 173 2.79 4.62 18.17
C PHE A 173 1.48 5.28 17.71
N ILE A 174 1.32 5.58 16.42
CA ILE A 174 0.19 6.35 15.88
C ILE A 174 -1.01 5.45 15.54
N LEU A 175 -0.78 4.34 14.83
CA LEU A 175 -1.85 3.44 14.39
C LEU A 175 -2.10 2.27 15.36
N LYS A 176 -1.25 2.11 16.39
CA LYS A 176 -1.28 0.97 17.32
C LYS A 176 -1.18 -0.38 16.61
N THR A 177 -0.44 -0.43 15.50
CA THR A 177 -0.27 -1.64 14.70
C THR A 177 0.47 -2.71 15.49
N ARG A 178 -0.08 -3.92 15.55
CA ARG A 178 0.54 -5.06 16.25
C ARG A 178 1.38 -5.90 15.29
N TYR A 179 2.69 -5.67 15.29
CA TYR A 179 3.64 -6.49 14.53
C TYR A 179 3.96 -7.80 15.26
N ARG A 180 3.78 -8.92 14.55
CA ARG A 180 4.27 -10.25 14.90
C ARG A 180 5.76 -10.42 14.55
N PRO A 181 6.48 -11.37 15.18
CA PRO A 181 7.89 -11.65 14.88
C PRO A 181 8.18 -11.89 13.39
N VAL A 182 7.23 -12.49 12.66
CA VAL A 182 7.32 -12.73 11.20
C VAL A 182 7.59 -11.43 10.42
N HIS A 183 7.00 -10.30 10.82
CA HIS A 183 7.22 -9.02 10.12
C HIS A 183 8.64 -8.50 10.31
N PHE A 184 9.22 -8.66 11.51
CA PHE A 184 10.60 -8.26 11.76
C PHE A 184 11.58 -9.13 10.96
N VAL A 185 11.34 -10.45 10.90
CA VAL A 185 12.13 -11.35 10.06
C VAL A 185 11.99 -10.97 8.58
N ALA A 186 10.79 -10.67 8.10
CA ALA A 186 10.56 -10.25 6.73
C ALA A 186 11.33 -8.96 6.36
N VAL A 187 11.32 -7.97 7.25
CA VAL A 187 12.10 -6.73 7.07
C VAL A 187 13.60 -7.02 7.03
N LEU A 188 14.12 -7.85 7.94
CA LEU A 188 15.53 -8.25 7.91
C LEU A 188 15.91 -8.94 6.60
N VAL A 189 15.05 -9.81 6.06
CA VAL A 189 15.26 -10.45 4.76
C VAL A 189 15.33 -9.41 3.64
N CYS A 190 14.42 -8.41 3.61
CA CYS A 190 14.50 -7.34 2.62
C CYS A 190 15.76 -6.49 2.75
N LEU A 191 16.19 -6.15 3.98
CA LEU A 191 17.42 -5.40 4.23
C LEU A 191 18.67 -6.18 3.76
N LEU A 192 18.70 -7.51 3.93
CA LEU A 192 19.75 -8.36 3.36
C LEU A 192 19.77 -8.31 1.83
N GLY A 193 18.58 -8.26 1.21
CA GLY A 193 18.44 -8.06 -0.23
C GLY A 193 19.04 -6.73 -0.69
N VAL A 194 18.69 -5.62 -0.04
CA VAL A 194 19.29 -4.30 -0.33
C VAL A 194 20.79 -4.30 -0.10
N GLY A 195 21.27 -4.87 1.00
CA GLY A 195 22.72 -5.01 1.26
C GLY A 195 23.44 -5.78 0.16
N THR A 196 22.78 -6.79 -0.43
CA THR A 196 23.33 -7.54 -1.59
C THR A 196 23.38 -6.67 -2.85
N MET A 197 22.36 -5.84 -3.11
CA MET A 197 22.35 -4.87 -4.22
C MET A 197 23.48 -3.85 -4.06
N VAL A 198 23.61 -3.24 -2.89
CA VAL A 198 24.64 -2.23 -2.63
C VAL A 198 26.04 -2.84 -2.69
N GLY A 199 26.22 -4.07 -2.17
CA GLY A 199 27.47 -4.81 -2.34
C GLY A 199 27.82 -5.05 -3.81
N ALA A 200 26.81 -5.28 -4.67
CA ALA A 200 27.02 -5.39 -6.11
C ALA A 200 27.43 -4.06 -6.76
N ASP A 201 26.87 -2.93 -6.30
CA ASP A 201 27.23 -1.59 -6.78
C ASP A 201 28.68 -1.23 -6.43
N VAL A 202 29.11 -1.55 -5.21
CA VAL A 202 30.52 -1.38 -4.78
C VAL A 202 31.44 -2.25 -5.64
N LEU A 203 31.11 -3.52 -5.87
CA LEU A 203 31.90 -4.41 -6.73
C LEU A 203 31.92 -3.97 -8.20
N ALA A 204 30.84 -3.38 -8.68
CA ALA A 204 30.75 -2.86 -10.04
C ALA A 204 31.50 -1.51 -10.23
N GLY A 205 31.99 -0.91 -9.15
CA GLY A 205 32.64 0.40 -9.16
C GLY A 205 31.64 1.54 -9.43
N ARG A 206 30.37 1.37 -9.05
CA ARG A 206 29.31 2.38 -9.21
C ARG A 206 29.32 3.45 -8.12
N ASP A 207 30.18 3.32 -7.12
CA ASP A 207 30.30 4.28 -6.04
C ASP A 207 30.99 5.56 -6.54
N GLN A 208 30.23 6.42 -7.21
CA GLN A 208 30.62 7.80 -7.52
C GLN A 208 30.43 8.65 -6.26
N GLY A 209 31.29 8.45 -5.26
CA GLY A 209 31.23 9.23 -4.02
C GLY A 209 31.81 10.64 -4.19
N SER A 210 31.08 11.65 -3.71
CA SER A 210 31.70 12.94 -3.40
C SER A 210 32.56 12.77 -2.13
N THR A 211 33.80 13.25 -2.15
CA THR A 211 34.72 13.14 -1.00
C THR A 211 34.46 14.21 0.07
N HIS A 212 33.64 15.22 -0.25
CA HIS A 212 33.35 16.34 0.64
C HIS A 212 31.93 16.21 1.24
N ASP A 213 31.87 16.32 2.57
CA ASP A 213 30.66 16.43 3.41
C ASP A 213 29.67 15.24 3.37
N VAL A 214 30.16 14.01 3.21
CA VAL A 214 29.35 12.77 3.26
C VAL A 214 28.46 12.71 4.52
N ILE A 215 28.95 13.16 5.67
CA ILE A 215 28.19 13.19 6.93
C ILE A 215 26.95 14.10 6.82
N LEU A 216 27.07 15.23 6.11
CA LEU A 216 25.95 16.13 5.89
C LEU A 216 24.93 15.46 4.96
N GLY A 217 25.39 14.83 3.87
CA GLY A 217 24.53 14.08 2.96
C GLY A 217 23.79 12.95 3.69
N ASP A 218 24.49 12.12 4.44
CA ASP A 218 23.91 11.03 5.22
C ASP A 218 22.90 11.54 6.28
N GLY A 219 23.22 12.65 6.95
CA GLY A 219 22.29 13.32 7.86
C GLY A 219 21.01 13.81 7.16
N LEU A 220 21.12 14.35 5.95
CA LEU A 220 19.97 14.75 5.13
C LEU A 220 19.12 13.53 4.74
N VAL A 221 19.73 12.41 4.33
CA VAL A 221 18.97 11.18 4.01
C VAL A 221 18.20 10.68 5.23
N LEU A 222 18.82 10.66 6.41
CA LEU A 222 18.12 10.23 7.63
C LEU A 222 16.94 11.15 7.99
N ILE A 223 17.10 12.47 7.82
CA ILE A 223 16.00 13.42 8.02
C ILE A 223 14.86 13.15 7.02
N SER A 224 15.20 12.96 5.74
CA SER A 224 14.22 12.63 4.71
C SER A 224 13.49 11.31 5.03
N ALA A 225 14.22 10.28 5.46
CA ALA A 225 13.65 8.99 5.82
C ALA A 225 12.62 9.11 6.96
N VAL A 226 12.90 9.90 7.98
CA VAL A 226 11.95 10.15 9.08
C VAL A 226 10.75 10.95 8.59
N LEU A 227 10.95 11.97 7.75
CA LEU A 227 9.85 12.76 7.19
C LEU A 227 8.95 11.94 6.26
N TYR A 228 9.52 11.08 5.40
CA TYR A 228 8.76 10.12 4.59
C TYR A 228 8.00 9.13 5.46
N ALA A 229 8.61 8.62 6.54
CA ALA A 229 7.91 7.74 7.47
C ALA A 229 6.71 8.45 8.12
N ILE A 230 6.87 9.71 8.53
CA ILE A 230 5.78 10.54 9.05
C ILE A 230 4.68 10.75 8.00
N SER A 231 5.04 11.19 6.80
CA SER A 231 4.11 11.41 5.67
C SER A 231 3.30 10.14 5.37
N ASN A 232 3.98 9.01 5.19
CA ASN A 232 3.37 7.73 4.85
C ASN A 232 2.46 7.18 5.97
N VAL A 233 2.83 7.34 7.24
CA VAL A 233 2.00 6.94 8.39
C VAL A 233 0.75 7.82 8.51
N CYS A 234 0.92 9.13 8.33
CA CYS A 234 -0.20 10.07 8.32
C CYS A 234 -1.14 9.81 7.13
N GLN A 235 -0.59 9.45 5.98
CA GLN A 235 -1.34 9.00 4.81
C GLN A 235 -2.13 7.73 5.13
N GLU A 236 -1.51 6.71 5.74
CA GLU A 236 -2.20 5.47 6.11
C GLU A 236 -3.37 5.75 7.05
N HIS A 237 -3.13 6.53 8.10
CA HIS A 237 -4.17 6.94 9.04
C HIS A 237 -5.30 7.70 8.33
N THR A 238 -4.97 8.67 7.48
CA THR A 238 -5.97 9.50 6.80
C THR A 238 -6.79 8.71 5.80
N VAL A 239 -6.18 7.83 5.02
CA VAL A 239 -6.87 7.06 3.97
C VAL A 239 -7.74 5.93 4.54
N LYS A 240 -7.38 5.41 5.73
CA LYS A 240 -8.20 4.44 6.46
C LYS A 240 -9.38 5.10 7.16
N ASN A 241 -9.23 6.33 7.68
CA ASN A 241 -10.27 7.01 8.45
C ASN A 241 -11.09 8.05 7.66
N GLN A 242 -10.61 8.52 6.51
CA GLN A 242 -11.24 9.56 5.68
C GLN A 242 -11.25 9.11 4.20
N SER A 243 -11.75 9.97 3.31
CA SER A 243 -11.81 9.67 1.88
C SER A 243 -10.44 9.84 1.21
N ARG A 244 -10.13 8.96 0.24
CA ARG A 244 -8.92 9.08 -0.59
C ARG A 244 -8.86 10.40 -1.36
N VAL A 245 -10.02 10.85 -1.85
CA VAL A 245 -10.15 12.10 -2.62
C VAL A 245 -9.87 13.31 -1.74
N GLU A 246 -10.32 13.32 -0.49
CA GLU A 246 -9.97 14.35 0.49
C GLU A 246 -8.46 14.39 0.72
N PHE A 247 -7.83 13.25 1.03
CA PHE A 247 -6.37 13.18 1.22
C PHE A 247 -5.62 13.76 0.01
N LEU A 248 -5.97 13.36 -1.20
CA LEU A 248 -5.27 13.78 -2.42
C LEU A 248 -5.54 15.25 -2.74
N GLY A 249 -6.77 15.72 -2.54
CA GLY A 249 -7.12 17.13 -2.77
C GLY A 249 -6.42 18.06 -1.79
N MET A 250 -6.27 17.67 -0.52
CA MET A 250 -5.56 18.48 0.46
C MET A 250 -4.04 18.42 0.26
N MET A 251 -3.49 17.27 -0.13
CA MET A 251 -2.08 17.12 -0.52
C MET A 251 -1.74 17.94 -1.77
N GLY A 252 -2.59 17.94 -2.79
CA GLY A 252 -2.44 18.80 -3.97
C GLY A 252 -2.44 20.29 -3.60
N LEU A 253 -3.37 20.72 -2.74
CA LEU A 253 -3.47 22.12 -2.31
C LEU A 253 -2.25 22.59 -1.52
N PHE A 254 -1.95 21.95 -0.39
CA PHE A 254 -0.83 22.38 0.45
C PHE A 254 0.53 22.07 -0.19
N GLY A 255 0.65 20.94 -0.88
CA GLY A 255 1.85 20.58 -1.63
C GLY A 255 2.19 21.62 -2.69
N THR A 256 1.20 22.11 -3.46
CA THR A 256 1.41 23.16 -4.46
C THR A 256 1.87 24.47 -3.82
N LEU A 257 1.27 24.88 -2.71
CA LEU A 257 1.63 26.11 -2.01
C LEU A 257 3.08 26.05 -1.49
N ILE A 258 3.44 24.97 -0.80
CA ILE A 258 4.77 24.81 -0.19
C ILE A 258 5.84 24.64 -1.28
N SER A 259 5.64 23.68 -2.20
CA SER A 259 6.60 23.42 -3.28
C SER A 259 6.73 24.61 -4.23
N GLY A 260 5.68 25.41 -4.44
CA GLY A 260 5.73 26.63 -5.23
C GLY A 260 6.61 27.71 -4.61
N ILE A 261 6.51 27.90 -3.29
CA ILE A 261 7.39 28.82 -2.55
C ILE A 261 8.84 28.34 -2.63
N GLN A 262 9.10 27.06 -2.42
CA GLN A 262 10.45 26.50 -2.51
C GLN A 262 11.03 26.56 -3.92
N LEU A 263 10.24 26.26 -4.96
CA LEU A 263 10.63 26.39 -6.37
C LEU A 263 11.05 27.83 -6.68
N ALA A 264 10.27 28.81 -6.24
CA ALA A 264 10.57 30.23 -6.41
C ALA A 264 11.85 30.65 -5.67
N ALA A 265 12.10 30.10 -4.48
CA ALA A 265 13.26 30.45 -3.66
C ALA A 265 14.57 29.78 -4.12
N VAL A 266 14.52 28.52 -4.55
CA VAL A 266 15.72 27.68 -4.77
C VAL A 266 16.06 27.54 -6.24
N GLU A 267 15.07 27.28 -7.10
CA GLU A 267 15.30 26.83 -8.48
C GLU A 267 14.84 27.84 -9.56
N ALA A 268 14.28 28.99 -9.20
CA ALA A 268 13.76 29.97 -10.16
C ALA A 268 14.75 30.35 -11.28
N ARG A 269 16.04 30.50 -10.95
CA ARG A 269 17.09 30.79 -11.92
C ARG A 269 17.43 29.59 -12.81
N ALA A 270 17.48 28.38 -12.22
CA ALA A 270 17.74 27.15 -12.95
C ALA A 270 16.61 26.87 -13.96
N VAL A 271 15.35 27.06 -13.57
CA VAL A 271 14.18 26.94 -14.43
C VAL A 271 14.21 27.93 -15.60
N ALA A 272 14.61 29.19 -15.34
CA ALA A 272 14.73 30.20 -16.39
C ALA A 272 15.85 29.90 -17.41
N ALA A 273 16.87 29.14 -17.00
CA ALA A 273 17.98 28.75 -17.87
C ALA A 273 17.69 27.52 -18.74
N VAL A 274 16.59 26.78 -18.45
CA VAL A 274 16.23 25.57 -19.19
C VAL A 274 15.93 25.91 -20.65
N GLN A 275 16.67 25.25 -21.55
CA GLN A 275 16.37 25.27 -22.97
C GLN A 275 15.25 24.27 -23.25
N TRP A 276 14.05 24.77 -23.52
CA TRP A 276 12.88 23.92 -23.74
C TRP A 276 12.93 23.26 -25.12
N ASP A 277 13.22 21.97 -25.14
CA ASP A 277 13.12 21.10 -26.31
C ASP A 277 11.97 20.09 -26.15
N LEU A 278 11.44 19.60 -27.27
CA LEU A 278 10.38 18.58 -27.29
C LEU A 278 10.76 17.33 -26.49
N ARG A 279 12.05 16.94 -26.52
CA ARG A 279 12.57 15.84 -25.71
C ARG A 279 12.44 16.11 -24.21
N ILE A 280 12.81 17.31 -23.77
CA ILE A 280 12.74 17.69 -22.34
C ILE A 280 11.28 17.75 -21.90
N ILE A 281 10.40 18.34 -22.71
CA ILE A 281 8.95 18.40 -22.45
C ILE A 281 8.37 16.98 -22.32
N PHE A 282 8.73 16.07 -23.23
CA PHE A 282 8.29 14.69 -23.17
C PHE A 282 8.77 13.97 -21.90
N LEU A 283 10.03 14.16 -21.50
CA LEU A 283 10.58 13.56 -20.28
C LEU A 283 9.90 14.12 -19.02
N PHE A 284 9.61 15.43 -18.96
CA PHE A 284 8.77 16.00 -17.89
C PHE A 284 7.36 15.40 -17.90
N ALA A 285 6.75 15.22 -19.07
CA ALA A 285 5.42 14.62 -19.16
C ALA A 285 5.40 13.18 -18.63
N VAL A 286 6.39 12.35 -18.99
CA VAL A 286 6.53 10.98 -18.47
C VAL A 286 6.77 10.98 -16.96
N TYR A 287 7.64 11.87 -16.46
CA TYR A 287 7.86 12.02 -15.03
C TYR A 287 6.57 12.37 -14.29
N VAL A 288 5.88 13.44 -14.71
CA VAL A 288 4.67 13.95 -14.05
C VAL A 288 3.54 12.93 -14.14
N PHE A 289 3.37 12.27 -15.29
CA PHE A 289 2.39 11.19 -15.44
C PHE A 289 2.68 10.04 -14.47
N SER A 290 3.92 9.58 -14.39
CA SER A 290 4.33 8.48 -13.50
C SER A 290 4.12 8.86 -12.04
N MET A 291 4.45 10.11 -11.67
CA MET A 291 4.34 10.58 -10.29
C MET A 291 2.90 10.83 -9.86
N VAL A 292 2.06 11.39 -10.73
CA VAL A 292 0.62 11.52 -10.45
C VAL A 292 -0.03 10.16 -10.35
N ALA A 293 0.29 9.22 -11.25
CA ALA A 293 -0.19 7.84 -11.17
C ALA A 293 0.24 7.19 -9.84
N LEU A 294 1.49 7.39 -9.41
CA LEU A 294 1.99 6.91 -8.13
C LEU A 294 1.17 7.49 -6.97
N TYR A 295 1.05 8.81 -6.87
CA TYR A 295 0.29 9.47 -5.80
C TYR A 295 -1.21 9.08 -5.81
N SER A 296 -1.78 8.76 -6.98
CA SER A 296 -3.16 8.26 -7.11
C SER A 296 -3.34 6.81 -6.67
N PHE A 297 -2.44 5.92 -7.07
CA PHE A 297 -2.54 4.50 -6.72
C PHE A 297 -2.05 4.21 -5.31
N MET A 298 -1.05 4.96 -4.83
CA MET A 298 -0.40 4.70 -3.57
C MET A 298 -1.36 4.62 -2.37
N PRO A 299 -2.27 5.60 -2.14
CA PRO A 299 -3.30 5.54 -1.11
C PRO A 299 -4.18 4.30 -1.21
N SER A 300 -4.49 3.87 -2.43
CA SER A 300 -5.36 2.72 -2.67
C SER A 300 -4.71 1.43 -2.20
N VAL A 301 -3.40 1.29 -2.44
CA VAL A 301 -2.62 0.12 -1.99
C VAL A 301 -2.37 0.18 -0.48
N VAL A 302 -2.05 1.36 0.08
CA VAL A 302 -1.93 1.55 1.54
C VAL A 302 -3.23 1.17 2.25
N LYS A 303 -4.39 1.53 1.68
CA LYS A 303 -5.70 1.17 2.25
C LYS A 303 -5.92 -0.33 2.31
N ALA A 304 -5.50 -1.06 1.28
CA ALA A 304 -5.62 -2.51 1.20
C ALA A 304 -4.57 -3.25 2.06
N THR A 305 -3.45 -2.59 2.36
CA THR A 305 -2.30 -3.18 3.06
C THR A 305 -1.88 -2.30 4.25
N SER A 306 -0.69 -1.70 4.18
CA SER A 306 -0.12 -0.75 5.14
C SER A 306 0.96 0.10 4.47
N ALA A 307 1.32 1.24 5.06
CA ALA A 307 2.45 2.05 4.61
C ALA A 307 3.77 1.26 4.65
N THR A 308 3.94 0.40 5.66
CA THR A 308 5.14 -0.45 5.79
C THR A 308 5.24 -1.45 4.64
N ALA A 309 4.15 -2.17 4.32
CA ALA A 309 4.13 -3.13 3.22
C ALA A 309 4.48 -2.47 1.88
N VAL A 310 3.92 -1.28 1.66
CA VAL A 310 4.18 -0.47 0.48
C VAL A 310 5.65 -0.11 0.35
N ASN A 311 6.27 0.45 1.38
CA ASN A 311 7.68 0.85 1.33
C ASN A 311 8.59 -0.37 1.13
N LEU A 312 8.22 -1.52 1.71
CA LEU A 312 8.91 -2.78 1.46
C LEU A 312 8.84 -3.22 -0.02
N SER A 313 7.72 -2.95 -0.69
CA SER A 313 7.59 -3.20 -2.12
C SER A 313 8.42 -2.24 -2.96
N LEU A 314 8.51 -0.96 -2.55
CA LEU A 314 9.25 0.08 -3.27
C LEU A 314 10.76 -0.17 -3.31
N LEU A 315 11.31 -1.00 -2.42
CA LEU A 315 12.70 -1.48 -2.52
C LEU A 315 12.99 -2.18 -3.87
N THR A 316 11.97 -2.76 -4.51
CA THR A 316 12.14 -3.35 -5.85
C THR A 316 12.27 -2.30 -6.96
N ALA A 317 11.87 -1.05 -6.70
CA ALA A 317 12.00 0.06 -7.63
C ALA A 317 13.47 0.42 -7.89
N ASP A 318 14.33 0.35 -6.86
CA ASP A 318 15.78 0.58 -7.00
C ASP A 318 16.39 -0.41 -7.98
N LEU A 319 16.01 -1.68 -7.87
CA LEU A 319 16.45 -2.74 -8.79
C LEU A 319 15.88 -2.54 -10.20
N PHE A 320 14.61 -2.13 -10.34
CA PHE A 320 14.04 -1.81 -11.66
C PHE A 320 14.75 -0.64 -12.32
N SER A 321 15.04 0.42 -11.57
CA SER A 321 15.82 1.56 -12.04
C SER A 321 17.21 1.11 -12.49
N LEU A 322 17.84 0.20 -11.74
CA LEU A 322 19.14 -0.37 -12.08
C LEU A 322 19.08 -1.27 -13.33
N PHE A 323 18.05 -2.09 -13.49
CA PHE A 323 17.85 -2.90 -14.70
C PHE A 323 17.65 -2.01 -15.93
N CYS A 324 16.80 -0.99 -15.83
CA CYS A 324 16.68 0.05 -16.85
C CYS A 324 18.03 0.72 -17.12
N GLY A 325 18.78 1.01 -16.05
CA GLY A 325 20.20 1.39 -16.04
C GLY A 325 21.05 0.56 -17.00
N ILE A 326 21.03 -0.76 -16.82
CA ILE A 326 21.79 -1.75 -17.60
C ILE A 326 21.43 -1.70 -19.07
N PHE A 327 20.14 -1.69 -19.41
CA PHE A 327 19.71 -1.70 -20.80
C PHE A 327 19.90 -0.35 -21.51
N LEU A 328 19.57 0.75 -20.84
CA LEU A 328 19.52 2.09 -21.44
C LEU A 328 20.83 2.85 -21.36
N PHE A 329 21.60 2.66 -20.28
CA PHE A 329 22.84 3.38 -20.00
C PHE A 329 24.09 2.48 -20.02
N GLN A 330 23.94 1.22 -20.49
CA GLN A 330 25.04 0.25 -20.69
C GLN A 330 25.86 -0.02 -19.42
N TYR A 331 25.15 -0.07 -18.31
CA TYR A 331 25.64 -0.35 -16.98
C TYR A 331 26.15 -1.81 -16.87
N LYS A 332 27.27 -2.04 -16.18
CA LYS A 332 27.79 -3.40 -15.88
C LYS A 332 26.74 -4.25 -15.15
N PHE A 333 26.49 -5.44 -15.70
CA PHE A 333 25.59 -6.44 -15.14
C PHE A 333 26.28 -7.29 -14.08
N SER A 334 25.57 -7.59 -12.98
CA SER A 334 26.00 -8.54 -11.95
C SER A 334 24.84 -9.45 -11.57
N THR A 335 25.11 -10.75 -11.41
CA THR A 335 24.12 -11.74 -10.95
C THR A 335 23.59 -11.42 -9.55
N LEU A 336 24.35 -10.66 -8.74
CA LEU A 336 23.95 -10.22 -7.40
C LEU A 336 22.68 -9.37 -7.41
N TYR A 337 22.38 -8.65 -8.50
CA TYR A 337 21.13 -7.88 -8.61
C TYR A 337 19.89 -8.79 -8.72
N ILE A 338 20.01 -9.91 -9.44
CA ILE A 338 18.93 -10.91 -9.52
C ILE A 338 18.74 -11.59 -8.15
N LEU A 339 19.84 -11.93 -7.48
CA LEU A 339 19.78 -12.49 -6.14
C LEU A 339 19.11 -11.51 -5.15
N SER A 340 19.49 -10.24 -5.18
CA SER A 340 18.87 -9.18 -4.38
C SER A 340 17.37 -9.08 -4.65
N PHE A 341 16.94 -9.06 -5.92
CA PHE A 341 15.53 -9.03 -6.30
C PHE A 341 14.74 -10.19 -5.68
N LEU A 342 15.24 -11.41 -5.81
CA LEU A 342 14.58 -12.60 -5.27
C LEU A 342 14.47 -12.53 -3.74
N VAL A 343 15.54 -12.10 -3.05
CA VAL A 343 15.56 -11.95 -1.60
C VAL A 343 14.55 -10.88 -1.14
N ILE A 344 14.50 -9.72 -1.78
CA ILE A 344 13.52 -8.66 -1.47
C ILE A 344 12.09 -9.17 -1.70
N MET A 345 11.84 -9.86 -2.82
CA MET A 345 10.52 -10.44 -3.10
C MET A 345 10.10 -11.48 -2.07
N VAL A 346 11.01 -12.34 -1.61
CA VAL A 346 10.73 -13.31 -0.54
C VAL A 346 10.36 -12.59 0.77
N GLY A 347 11.13 -11.56 1.16
CA GLY A 347 10.81 -10.77 2.35
C GLY A 347 9.47 -10.05 2.23
N PHE A 348 9.17 -9.45 1.07
CA PHE A 348 7.89 -8.79 0.81
C PHE A 348 6.70 -9.75 0.84
N VAL A 349 6.84 -10.95 0.24
CA VAL A 349 5.83 -12.02 0.33
C VAL A 349 5.64 -12.46 1.77
N MET A 350 6.73 -12.69 2.51
CA MET A 350 6.69 -13.10 3.92
C MET A 350 5.98 -12.06 4.80
N PHE A 351 6.19 -10.76 4.53
CA PHE A 351 5.53 -9.68 5.25
C PHE A 351 4.01 -9.67 5.03
N ASN A 352 3.56 -9.88 3.78
CA ASN A 352 2.14 -9.81 3.42
C ASN A 352 1.39 -11.14 3.60
N ALA A 353 2.10 -12.26 3.76
CA ALA A 353 1.50 -13.56 4.05
C ALA A 353 0.80 -13.60 5.42
N VAL A 354 1.15 -12.69 6.33
CA VAL A 354 0.56 -12.57 7.66
C VAL A 354 -0.11 -11.19 7.79
N PRO A 355 -1.41 -11.10 8.11
CA PRO A 355 -2.08 -9.82 8.30
C PRO A 355 -1.52 -9.01 9.47
N THR A 356 -1.32 -7.70 9.27
CA THR A 356 -1.03 -6.74 10.34
C THR A 356 -2.33 -6.26 10.98
N ASN A 357 -2.56 -6.57 12.25
CA ASN A 357 -3.74 -6.12 12.97
C ASN A 357 -3.59 -4.63 13.34
N SER A 358 -4.36 -3.76 12.69
CA SER A 358 -4.45 -2.33 13.02
C SER A 358 -5.83 -2.05 13.60
N THR A 359 -5.92 -1.51 14.83
CA THR A 359 -7.19 -1.35 15.58
C THR A 359 -7.96 -0.07 15.22
N SER A 360 -7.62 0.61 14.11
CA SER A 360 -8.18 1.92 13.78
C SER A 360 -9.38 1.84 12.82
N GLY A 361 -10.58 1.72 13.39
CA GLY A 361 -11.90 1.86 12.76
C GLY A 361 -12.98 1.23 13.64
N PRO A 362 -14.19 1.82 13.81
CA PRO A 362 -15.23 1.19 14.61
C PRO A 362 -15.65 -0.10 13.90
N THR A 363 -15.40 -1.23 14.55
CA THR A 363 -15.99 -2.50 14.20
C THR A 363 -17.51 -2.32 14.25
N GLU A 364 -18.16 -2.26 13.10
CA GLU A 364 -19.55 -2.70 13.00
C GLU A 364 -19.58 -4.11 13.60
N GLU A 365 -20.31 -4.26 14.70
CA GLU A 365 -20.66 -5.54 15.29
C GLU A 365 -21.28 -6.42 14.20
N GLN A 366 -20.49 -7.33 13.66
CA GLN A 366 -21.03 -8.48 12.93
C GLN A 366 -21.58 -9.46 13.96
N ASP A 367 -22.81 -9.18 14.36
CA ASP A 367 -23.92 -10.13 14.44
C ASP A 367 -23.50 -11.59 14.66
N ALA A 368 -23.37 -11.96 15.93
CA ALA A 368 -23.37 -13.35 16.36
C ALA A 368 -24.81 -13.78 16.66
N THR A 369 -25.64 -13.89 15.62
CA THR A 369 -26.91 -14.64 15.67
C THR A 369 -26.72 -16.00 15.01
N ALA A 370 -26.47 -17.03 15.83
CA ALA A 370 -26.74 -18.43 15.46
C ALA A 370 -26.84 -19.33 16.71
N GLY A 371 -28.08 -19.52 17.17
CA GLY A 371 -28.65 -20.84 17.46
C GLY A 371 -28.19 -21.60 18.71
N SER A 372 -29.04 -21.56 19.74
CA SER A 372 -29.34 -22.75 20.54
C SER A 372 -30.83 -22.77 20.85
N ALA A 373 -31.58 -23.57 20.09
CA ALA A 373 -32.90 -24.05 20.45
C ALA A 373 -32.76 -25.48 21.00
N ASP A 374 -33.50 -25.76 22.08
CA ASP A 374 -33.99 -27.04 22.64
C ASP A 374 -34.08 -26.86 24.17
N ASP A 375 -35.15 -27.12 24.93
CA ASP A 375 -36.54 -27.56 24.71
C ASP A 375 -37.30 -27.29 26.08
N PRO A 376 -38.47 -27.85 26.47
CA PRO A 376 -39.63 -27.07 26.91
C PRO A 376 -40.03 -27.35 28.38
N THR A 377 -40.71 -26.42 29.05
CA THR A 377 -41.59 -26.80 30.16
C THR A 377 -42.75 -25.83 30.29
N GLU A 378 -43.94 -26.42 30.19
CA GLU A 378 -45.22 -25.89 30.63
C GLU A 378 -45.13 -25.25 32.03
N SER A 379 -45.77 -24.10 32.21
CA SER A 379 -46.68 -23.94 33.35
C SER A 379 -47.65 -22.79 33.09
N SER A 380 -48.91 -23.20 33.01
CA SER A 380 -50.11 -22.39 33.17
C SER A 380 -50.03 -21.43 34.36
N SER A 381 -50.52 -20.20 34.19
CA SER A 381 -51.25 -19.42 35.19
C SER A 381 -51.86 -18.20 34.53
N ASP A 382 -53.17 -18.27 34.34
CA ASP A 382 -54.09 -17.13 34.26
C ASP A 382 -53.80 -16.09 35.36
N VAL A 383 -54.08 -14.81 35.09
CA VAL A 383 -54.79 -13.87 35.99
C VAL A 383 -54.88 -12.45 35.39
N LEU A 384 -56.13 -12.09 35.06
CA LEU A 384 -56.80 -10.77 35.09
C LEU A 384 -56.18 -9.49 34.47
N LEU A 385 -56.87 -8.97 33.45
CA LEU A 385 -57.24 -7.54 33.32
C LEU A 385 -58.46 -7.25 34.22
N PRO A 386 -58.68 -6.00 34.71
CA PRO A 386 -59.38 -5.00 33.89
C PRO A 386 -58.93 -3.52 34.05
N ALA A 387 -59.19 -2.80 32.95
CA ALA A 387 -59.53 -1.39 32.75
C ALA A 387 -59.50 -0.36 33.90
N ASP A 388 -58.83 0.77 33.62
CA ASP A 388 -59.37 2.15 33.62
C ASP A 388 -58.32 3.00 32.86
N GLY A 389 -58.59 4.01 32.02
CA GLY A 389 -59.65 4.99 32.03
C GLY A 389 -59.01 6.39 32.23
N THR A 390 -59.27 7.33 31.31
CA THR A 390 -59.12 8.81 31.39
C THR A 390 -57.75 9.50 31.14
N GLU A 391 -57.69 10.16 29.97
CA GLU A 391 -57.39 11.57 29.67
C GLU A 391 -56.43 12.38 30.59
N LEU A 392 -55.29 12.83 30.04
CA LEU A 392 -55.00 14.23 29.65
C LEU A 392 -53.67 14.34 28.90
#